data_AF-A0A3A0A3P6-F1
#
_entry.id   AF-A0A3A0A3P6-F1
#
_cell.length_a   1.000
_cell.length_b   1.000
_cell.length_c   1.000
_cell.angle_alpha   90.00
_cell.angle_beta   90.00
_cell.angle_gamma   90.00
#
_symmetry.space_group_name_H-M   'P 1'
#
loop_
_entity.id
_entity.type
_entity.pdbx_description
1 polymer ?
#
loop_
_entity_poly.entity_id
_entity_poly.type
_entity_poly.pdbx_seq_one_letter_code
_entity_poly.pdbx_strand_id
1 'polypeptide(L)'
;MAPRCSGFSDYRALCGARVHCQPVSYIYQHLDRDDNEVLAYHWLPHGRSTVTEPHLHLPNQMQPIALGRGSEPLPLADLHLVTGLLTLGGIVRMLITEFGVEPLAA
;
A
#
# COMPACT_ATOMS: atom_id res chain seq x y z
N MET A 1 -13.17 38.65 9.12
CA MET A 1 -12.43 37.76 10.02
C MET A 1 -12.14 36.48 9.26
N ALA A 2 -10.86 36.20 8.97
CA ALA A 2 -10.42 35.08 8.13
C ALA A 2 -10.66 33.70 8.81
N PRO A 3 -10.76 32.61 8.03
CA PRO A 3 -11.28 31.33 8.52
C PRO A 3 -10.18 30.48 9.17
N ARG A 4 -10.59 29.61 10.09
CA ARG A 4 -9.78 28.45 10.51
C ARG A 4 -10.25 27.24 9.72
N CYS A 5 -9.39 26.75 8.82
CA CYS A 5 -9.55 25.46 8.17
C CYS A 5 -8.84 24.39 9.00
N SER A 6 -9.54 23.32 9.34
CA SER A 6 -8.95 22.09 9.85
C SER A 6 -9.63 20.91 9.15
N GLY A 7 -8.84 20.06 8.51
CA GLY A 7 -9.31 18.79 7.94
C GLY A 7 -9.00 18.69 6.46
N PHE A 8 -8.03 17.85 6.13
CA PHE A 8 -7.73 17.42 4.77
C PHE A 8 -8.98 16.82 4.12
N SER A 9 -9.49 17.45 3.05
CA SER A 9 -10.18 16.83 1.89
C SER A 9 -11.01 17.90 1.16
N ASP A 10 -10.38 18.78 0.40
CA ASP A 10 -11.09 19.61 -0.58
C ASP A 10 -10.12 19.99 -1.70
N TYR A 11 -10.02 19.13 -2.73
CA TYR A 11 -9.44 19.53 -4.00
C TYR A 11 -10.51 20.33 -4.75
N ARG A 12 -10.39 21.66 -4.78
CA ARG A 12 -11.25 22.53 -5.59
C ARG A 12 -11.00 22.26 -7.07
N ALA A 13 -11.89 21.49 -7.69
CA ALA A 13 -11.99 21.45 -9.14
C ALA A 13 -12.46 22.83 -9.67
N LEU A 14 -11.84 23.27 -10.76
CA LEU A 14 -12.30 24.41 -11.56
C LEU A 14 -13.80 24.19 -11.88
N CYS A 15 -14.65 25.18 -11.62
CA CYS A 15 -16.11 25.16 -11.79
C CYS A 15 -16.96 24.52 -10.67
N GLY A 16 -16.88 25.01 -9.42
CA GLY A 16 -18.01 25.09 -8.47
C GLY A 16 -18.74 23.79 -8.02
N ALA A 17 -18.42 22.64 -8.61
CA ALA A 17 -18.96 21.35 -8.23
C ALA A 17 -18.07 20.74 -7.15
N ARG A 18 -18.68 20.24 -6.07
CA ARG A 18 -17.99 19.39 -5.11
C ARG A 18 -17.80 18.03 -5.76
N VAL A 19 -16.60 17.79 -6.29
CA VAL A 19 -16.22 16.46 -6.80
C VAL A 19 -15.72 15.64 -5.63
N HIS A 20 -16.31 14.48 -5.40
CA HIS A 20 -15.84 13.50 -4.43
C HIS A 20 -15.08 12.40 -5.16
N CYS A 21 -13.82 12.20 -4.80
CA CYS A 21 -12.97 11.12 -5.30
C CYS A 21 -12.65 10.18 -4.16
N GLN A 22 -12.85 8.88 -4.37
CA GLN A 22 -12.49 7.83 -3.43
C GLN A 22 -11.73 6.72 -4.17
N PRO A 23 -10.72 6.09 -3.54
CA PRO A 23 -10.06 4.95 -4.14
C PRO A 23 -11.07 3.79 -4.28
N VAL A 24 -11.09 3.15 -5.44
CA VAL A 24 -11.95 1.99 -5.73
C VAL A 24 -11.16 0.69 -5.88
N SER A 25 -9.84 0.80 -6.03
CA SER A 25 -8.85 -0.27 -6.02
C SER A 25 -7.44 0.34 -6.06
N TYR A 26 -6.42 -0.45 -5.76
CA TYR A 26 -5.03 -0.09 -6.05
C TYR A 26 -4.13 -1.33 -6.15
N ILE A 27 -3.01 -1.14 -6.84
CA ILE A 27 -1.85 -2.03 -6.84
C ILE A 27 -0.62 -1.13 -6.70
N TYR A 28 0.13 -1.31 -5.62
CA TYR A 28 1.44 -0.67 -5.44
C TYR A 28 2.48 -1.76 -5.31
N GLN A 29 3.39 -1.88 -6.28
CA GLN A 29 4.45 -2.88 -6.29
C GLN A 29 5.79 -2.20 -6.14
N HIS A 30 6.63 -2.72 -5.26
CA HIS A 30 8.02 -2.31 -5.18
C HIS A 30 8.85 -3.44 -5.76
N LEU A 31 9.62 -3.11 -6.78
CA LEU A 31 10.46 -4.05 -7.50
C LEU A 31 11.93 -3.73 -7.22
N ASP A 32 12.78 -4.75 -7.28
CA ASP A 32 14.23 -4.56 -7.29
C ASP A 32 14.72 -4.12 -8.69
N ARG A 33 16.05 -4.11 -8.89
CA ARG A 33 16.64 -3.69 -10.18
C ARG A 33 16.43 -4.69 -11.31
N ASP A 34 16.06 -5.92 -10.98
CA ASP A 34 15.84 -7.03 -11.90
C ASP A 34 14.34 -7.32 -12.05
N ASP A 35 13.47 -6.36 -11.68
CA ASP A 35 12.01 -6.45 -11.68
C ASP A 35 11.42 -7.56 -10.78
N ASN A 36 12.17 -8.06 -9.80
CA ASN A 36 11.62 -8.98 -8.81
C ASN A 36 10.81 -8.22 -7.76
N GLU A 37 9.64 -8.75 -7.43
CA GLU A 37 8.79 -8.17 -6.38
C GLU A 37 9.46 -8.25 -5.02
N VAL A 38 9.63 -7.11 -4.36
CA VAL A 38 10.14 -6.99 -2.99
C VAL A 38 8.97 -6.97 -2.01
N LEU A 39 7.88 -6.31 -2.38
CA LEU A 39 6.61 -6.25 -1.65
C LEU A 39 5.52 -5.65 -2.55
N ALA A 40 4.27 -6.08 -2.36
CA ALA A 40 3.15 -5.52 -3.10
C ALA A 40 1.90 -5.33 -2.25
N TYR A 41 1.26 -4.17 -2.38
CA TYR A 41 0.01 -3.85 -1.73
C TYR A 41 -1.13 -3.91 -2.72
N HIS A 42 -2.11 -4.76 -2.44
CA HIS A 42 -3.25 -4.98 -3.31
C HIS A 42 -4.55 -4.63 -2.61
N TRP A 43 -5.44 -3.99 -3.36
CA TRP A 43 -6.85 -3.92 -3.02
C TRP A 43 -7.69 -3.97 -4.29
N LEU A 44 -8.43 -5.06 -4.46
CA LEU A 44 -9.31 -5.32 -5.59
C LEU A 44 -10.66 -5.82 -5.04
N PRO A 45 -11.59 -4.92 -4.66
CA PRO A 45 -12.86 -5.31 -4.05
C PRO A 45 -13.79 -6.08 -5.00
N HIS A 46 -13.53 -5.99 -6.30
CA HIS A 46 -14.21 -6.73 -7.35
C HIS A 46 -13.16 -7.34 -8.28
N GLY A 47 -13.36 -8.59 -8.73
CA GLY A 47 -12.44 -9.24 -9.66
C GLY A 47 -12.28 -10.74 -9.39
N ARG A 48 -11.15 -11.30 -9.84
CA ARG A 48 -10.84 -12.74 -9.74
C ARG A 48 -10.12 -13.14 -8.44
N SER A 49 -9.68 -12.18 -7.64
CA SER A 49 -9.03 -12.44 -6.35
C SER A 49 -10.05 -13.00 -5.35
N THR A 50 -9.65 -13.99 -4.55
CA THR A 50 -10.43 -14.50 -3.42
C THR A 50 -10.36 -13.58 -2.20
N VAL A 51 -9.39 -12.65 -2.16
CA VAL A 51 -9.22 -11.65 -1.10
C VAL A 51 -9.61 -10.28 -1.64
N THR A 52 -10.59 -9.64 -1.01
CA THR A 52 -11.20 -8.38 -1.45
C THR A 52 -10.87 -7.21 -0.53
N GLU A 53 -10.35 -7.48 0.66
CA GLU A 53 -9.83 -6.50 1.59
C GLU A 53 -8.42 -6.05 1.19
N PRO A 54 -7.99 -4.84 1.58
CA PRO A 54 -6.60 -4.41 1.42
C PRO A 54 -5.61 -5.36 2.09
N HIS A 55 -4.58 -5.80 1.37
CA HIS A 55 -3.58 -6.72 1.89
C HIS A 55 -2.19 -6.52 1.27
N LEU A 56 -1.19 -7.06 1.96
CA LEU A 56 0.21 -7.11 1.56
C LEU A 56 0.55 -8.52 1.06
N HIS A 57 1.27 -8.57 -0.06
CA HIS A 57 2.00 -9.72 -0.58
C HIS A 57 3.48 -9.58 -0.24
N LEU A 58 4.08 -10.70 0.14
CA LEU A 58 5.51 -10.84 0.38
C LEU A 58 6.11 -11.74 -0.70
N PRO A 59 7.40 -11.58 -1.03
CA PRO A 59 8.03 -12.34 -2.10
C PRO A 59 8.03 -13.84 -1.79
N ASN A 60 7.71 -14.65 -2.80
CA ASN A 60 7.73 -16.12 -2.72
C ASN A 60 9.11 -16.71 -2.32
N GLN A 61 10.18 -15.91 -2.43
CA GLN A 61 11.53 -16.30 -2.02
C GLN A 61 11.78 -16.13 -0.52
N MET A 62 10.84 -15.51 0.21
CA MET A 62 10.97 -15.31 1.65
C MET A 62 10.96 -16.65 2.38
N GLN A 63 11.97 -16.88 3.21
CA GLN A 63 12.04 -18.09 4.03
C GLN A 63 10.89 -18.11 5.05
N PRO A 64 10.28 -19.27 5.32
CA PRO A 64 9.29 -19.40 6.38
C PRO A 64 9.83 -18.92 7.73
N ILE A 65 8.97 -18.24 8.49
CA ILE A 65 9.33 -17.73 9.81
C ILE A 65 9.22 -18.83 10.83
N ALA A 66 10.27 -19.05 11.62
CA ALA A 66 10.24 -19.97 12.74
C ALA A 66 9.22 -19.50 13.78
N LEU A 67 8.20 -20.33 14.01
CA LEU A 67 7.35 -20.22 15.18
C LEU A 67 8.03 -20.99 16.33
N GLY A 68 7.66 -20.70 17.59
CA GLY A 68 8.34 -21.25 18.78
C GLY A 68 8.47 -22.78 18.81
N ARG A 69 9.15 -23.31 19.84
CA ARG A 69 9.47 -24.76 19.92
C ARG A 69 8.24 -25.64 19.68
N GLY A 70 8.37 -26.57 18.74
CA GLY A 70 7.34 -27.57 18.42
C GLY A 70 6.30 -27.11 17.38
N SER A 71 6.44 -25.90 16.83
CA SER A 71 5.60 -25.42 15.73
C SER A 71 6.32 -25.53 14.39
N GLU A 72 5.56 -25.86 13.34
CA GLU A 72 6.06 -25.76 11.98
C GLU A 72 6.34 -24.29 11.60
N PRO A 73 7.38 -24.02 10.80
CA PRO A 73 7.63 -22.67 10.28
C PRO A 73 6.44 -22.16 9.45
N LEU A 74 6.13 -20.87 9.59
CA LEU A 74 5.02 -20.24 8.90
C LEU A 74 5.49 -19.62 7.58
N PRO A 75 5.02 -20.11 6.41
CA PRO A 75 5.36 -19.51 5.13
C PRO A 75 4.56 -18.20 4.93
N LEU A 76 5.08 -17.08 5.45
CA LEU A 76 4.38 -15.79 5.37
C LEU A 76 4.10 -15.34 3.92
N ALA A 77 4.93 -15.74 2.96
CA ALA A 77 4.73 -15.39 1.55
C ALA A 77 3.43 -15.96 0.96
N ASP A 78 2.90 -17.05 1.52
CA ASP A 78 1.65 -17.66 1.07
C ASP A 78 0.42 -16.98 1.69
N LEU A 79 0.61 -15.99 2.56
CA LEU A 79 -0.45 -15.32 3.30
C LEU A 79 -0.72 -13.91 2.76
N HIS A 80 -2.00 -13.57 2.68
CA HIS A 80 -2.46 -12.20 2.40
C HIS A 80 -2.54 -11.44 3.74
N LEU A 81 -1.49 -10.69 4.07
CA LEU A 81 -1.43 -9.98 5.34
C LEU A 81 -2.34 -8.76 5.30
N VAL A 82 -3.36 -8.72 6.17
CA VAL A 82 -4.37 -7.66 6.18
C VAL A 82 -3.72 -6.28 6.42
N THR A 83 -4.16 -5.30 5.65
CA THR A 83 -3.78 -3.89 5.80
C THR A 83 -5.02 -3.00 5.87
N GLY A 84 -4.81 -1.72 6.19
CA GLY A 84 -5.83 -0.69 5.95
C GLY A 84 -5.74 -0.14 4.52
N LEU A 85 -6.63 0.80 4.17
CA LEU A 85 -6.51 1.54 2.93
C LEU A 85 -5.21 2.35 2.92
N LEU A 86 -4.41 2.15 1.88
CA LEU A 86 -3.16 2.88 1.69
C LEU A 86 -3.34 4.02 0.69
N THR A 87 -2.68 5.12 0.98
CA THR A 87 -2.59 6.27 0.07
C THR A 87 -1.25 6.25 -0.62
N LEU A 88 -1.18 6.74 -1.86
CA LEU A 88 0.09 6.91 -2.57
C LEU A 88 1.09 7.73 -1.75
N GLY A 89 0.63 8.79 -1.09
CA GLY A 89 1.48 9.60 -0.21
C GLY A 89 2.06 8.80 0.97
N GLY A 90 1.30 7.87 1.54
CA GLY A 90 1.79 6.95 2.58
C GLY A 90 2.88 6.01 2.06
N ILE A 91 2.69 5.45 0.87
CA ILE A 91 3.68 4.60 0.18
C ILE A 91 4.96 5.38 -0.10
N VAL A 92 4.86 6.58 -0.70
CA VAL A 92 6.01 7.44 -1.01
C VAL A 92 6.77 7.82 0.27
N ARG A 93 6.04 8.17 1.34
CA ARG A 93 6.67 8.49 2.62
C ARG A 93 7.47 7.31 3.15
N MET A 94 6.91 6.10 3.12
CA MET A 94 7.61 4.88 3.55
C MET A 94 8.85 4.60 2.70
N LEU A 95 8.77 4.77 1.38
CA LEU A 95 9.94 4.62 0.49
C LEU A 95 11.08 5.58 0.90
N ILE A 96 10.75 6.80 1.26
CA ILE A 96 11.76 7.78 1.71
C ILE A 96 12.30 7.41 3.10
N THR A 97 11.42 7.17 4.08
CA THR A 97 11.85 7.04 5.49
C THR A 97 12.43 5.67 5.83
N GLU A 98 11.92 4.60 5.23
CA GLU A 98 12.31 3.23 5.56
C GLU A 98 13.25 2.62 4.51
N PHE A 99 13.07 2.97 3.23
CA PHE A 99 13.89 2.42 2.13
C PHE A 99 15.02 3.37 1.70
N GLY A 100 15.08 4.59 2.25
CA GLY A 100 16.12 5.56 1.91
C GLY A 100 16.05 6.05 0.46
N VAL A 101 14.89 5.97 -0.18
CA VAL A 101 14.71 6.48 -1.55
C VAL A 101 14.81 8.00 -1.52
N GLU A 102 15.72 8.55 -2.32
CA GLU A 102 15.84 10.00 -2.51
C GLU A 102 14.86 10.49 -3.60
N PRO A 103 14.02 11.50 -3.31
CA PRO A 103 13.22 12.13 -4.33
C PRO A 103 14.11 12.73 -5.41
N LEU A 104 13.74 12.56 -6.68
CA LEU A 104 14.39 13.28 -7.77
C LEU A 104 14.12 14.77 -7.58
N ALA A 105 15.18 15.57 -7.54
CA ALA A 105 15.05 17.02 -7.61
C ALA A 105 14.39 17.40 -8.95
N ALA A 106 13.36 18.26 -8.88
CA ALA A 106 12.68 18.80 -10.05
C ALA A 106 13.55 19.84 -10.77
#